data_AF-A0A3C1MXQ3-F1
#
_entry.id   AF-A0A3C1MXQ3-F1
#
_cell.length_a   1.000
_cell.length_b   1.000
_cell.length_c   1.000
_cell.angle_alpha   90.00
_cell.angle_beta   90.00
_cell.angle_gamma   90.00
#
_symmetry.space_group_name_H-M   'P 1'
#
loop_
_entity.id
_entity.type
_entity.pdbx_description
1 polymer ?
#
loop_
_entity_poly.entity_id
_entity_poly.type
_entity_poly.pdbx_seq_one_letter_code
_entity_poly.pdbx_strand_id
1 'polypeptide(L)'
;LRGWLLTIPAAYIAIEAGWLVREVGRQPWIVYGMMRTSHGASNVPVAVLQWSLLSYIVFYSVIGVAALVFMRGVLRKGPVFEDPPHPPARHTGIHSQPVVAQGSH
;
A
#
# COMPACT_ATOMS: atom_id res chain seq x y z
N LEU A 1 14.05 12.38 14.81
CA LEU A 1 12.88 11.52 14.47
C LEU A 1 12.08 12.03 13.26
N ARG A 2 11.67 13.30 13.20
CA ARG A 2 10.83 13.85 12.11
C ARG A 2 11.41 13.74 10.69
N GLY A 3 12.72 13.85 10.51
CA GLY A 3 13.36 13.74 9.20
C GLY A 3 13.19 12.37 8.54
N TRP A 4 13.07 11.30 9.33
CA TRP A 4 12.83 9.94 8.82
C TRP A 4 11.43 9.75 8.26
N LEU A 5 10.44 10.58 8.63
CA LEU A 5 9.09 10.51 8.04
C LEU A 5 9.07 11.00 6.59
N LEU A 6 10.02 11.85 6.20
CA LEU A 6 10.13 12.36 4.84
C LEU A 6 10.72 11.34 3.86
N THR A 7 11.34 10.26 4.34
CA THR A 7 11.93 9.25 3.46
C THR A 7 10.87 8.47 2.69
N ILE A 8 9.67 8.31 3.26
CA ILE A 8 8.54 7.64 2.60
C ILE A 8 8.17 8.36 1.29
N PRO A 9 7.75 9.65 1.29
CA PRO A 9 7.45 10.34 0.03
C PRO A 9 8.70 10.59 -0.83
N ALA A 10 9.88 10.80 -0.23
CA ALA A 10 11.11 11.05 -0.98
C ALA A 10 11.54 9.84 -1.83
N ALA A 11 11.35 8.61 -1.33
CA ALA A 11 11.67 7.40 -2.09
C ALA A 11 10.83 7.30 -3.38
N TYR A 12 9.54 7.60 -3.32
CA TYR A 12 8.68 7.63 -4.51
C TYR A 12 9.14 8.68 -5.52
N ILE A 13 9.45 9.90 -5.06
CA ILE A 13 9.94 10.97 -5.95
C ILE A 13 11.26 10.57 -6.61
N ALA A 14 12.19 9.95 -5.88
CA ALA A 14 13.46 9.50 -6.42
C ALA A 14 13.29 8.44 -7.52
N ILE A 15 12.34 7.51 -7.35
CA ILE A 15 12.02 6.49 -8.36
C ILE A 15 11.50 7.14 -9.64
N GLU A 16 10.51 8.02 -9.54
CA GLU A 16 9.93 8.71 -10.70
C GLU A 16 10.96 9.62 -11.40
N ALA A 17 11.81 10.31 -10.62
CA ALA A 17 12.88 11.12 -11.16
C ALA A 17 13.91 10.29 -11.94
N GLY A 18 14.26 9.10 -11.45
CA GLY A 18 15.16 8.18 -12.15
C GLY A 18 14.60 7.75 -13.51
N TRP A 19 13.31 7.43 -13.57
CA TRP A 19 12.62 7.15 -14.83
C TRP A 19 12.59 8.35 -15.76
N LEU A 20 12.28 9.53 -15.24
CA LEU A 20 12.24 10.76 -16.02
C LEU A 20 13.61 11.06 -16.65
N VAL A 21 14.70 10.97 -15.88
CA VAL A 21 16.07 11.20 -16.40
C VAL A 21 16.39 10.21 -17.53
N ARG A 22 16.02 8.93 -17.37
CA ARG A 22 16.24 7.91 -18.41
C ARG A 22 15.45 8.19 -19.68
N GLU A 23 14.16 8.54 -19.55
CA GLU A 23 13.25 8.74 -20.68
C GLU A 23 13.52 10.05 -21.42
N VAL A 24 13.72 11.14 -20.68
CA VAL A 24 14.04 12.45 -21.25
C VAL A 24 15.46 12.47 -21.79
N GLY A 25 16.41 11.80 -21.13
CA GLY A 25 17.79 11.70 -21.60
C GLY A 25 17.96 10.97 -22.94
N ARG A 26 16.98 10.16 -23.34
CA ARG A 26 16.95 9.47 -24.64
C ARG A 26 16.30 10.32 -25.75
N GLN A 27 15.58 11.40 -25.41
CA GLN A 27 15.06 12.33 -26.42
C GLN A 27 16.25 12.94 -27.21
N PRO A 28 16.17 13.10 -28.54
CA PRO A 28 14.99 13.05 -29.41
C PRO A 28 14.74 11.68 -30.09
N TRP A 29 15.34 10.59 -29.59
CA TRP A 29 15.29 9.29 -30.25
C TRP A 29 14.31 8.34 -29.54
N ILE A 30 13.46 7.66 -30.30
CA ILE A 30 12.74 6.47 -29.81
C ILE A 30 13.67 5.27 -29.93
N VAL A 31 14.24 5.11 -31.13
CA VAL A 31 15.26 4.12 -31.46
C VAL A 31 16.45 4.85 -32.06
N TYR A 32 17.61 4.76 -31.41
CA TYR A 32 18.82 5.46 -31.82
C TYR A 32 19.17 5.18 -33.28
N GLY A 33 19.42 6.24 -34.05
CA GLY A 33 19.79 6.15 -35.47
C GLY A 33 18.70 5.67 -36.42
N MET A 34 17.52 5.25 -35.92
CA MET A 34 16.43 4.70 -36.74
C MET A 34 15.18 5.58 -36.73
N MET A 35 14.68 5.96 -35.54
CA MET A 35 13.40 6.67 -35.41
C MET A 35 13.46 7.77 -34.36
N ARG A 36 13.11 8.99 -34.76
CA ARG A 36 12.95 10.14 -33.86
C ARG A 36 11.56 10.20 -33.26
N THR A 37 11.46 10.82 -32.10
CA THR A 37 10.21 10.98 -31.35
C THR A 37 9.17 11.80 -32.12
N SER A 38 9.60 12.77 -32.93
CA SER A 38 8.74 13.55 -33.83
C SER A 38 8.05 12.71 -34.91
N HIS A 39 8.65 11.62 -35.36
CA HIS A 39 8.08 10.75 -36.40
C HIS A 39 7.18 9.65 -35.82
N GLY A 40 7.20 9.44 -34.49
CA GLY A 40 6.36 8.44 -33.82
C GLY A 40 4.99 8.95 -33.39
N ALA A 41 4.68 10.23 -33.56
CA ALA A 41 3.41 10.81 -33.16
C ALA A 41 2.30 10.53 -34.19
N SER A 42 1.18 9.95 -33.73
CA SER A 42 0.00 9.69 -34.57
C SER A 42 -0.79 10.98 -34.84
N ASN A 43 -1.34 11.09 -36.06
CA ASN A 43 -2.19 12.21 -36.45
C ASN A 43 -3.62 12.02 -35.90
N VAL A 44 -3.85 12.43 -34.66
CA VAL A 44 -5.15 12.37 -33.98
C VAL A 44 -5.60 13.81 -33.69
N PRO A 45 -6.90 14.14 -33.81
CA PRO A 45 -7.40 15.46 -33.44
C PRO A 45 -7.00 15.81 -31.99
N VAL A 46 -6.42 17.00 -31.82
CA VAL A 46 -5.99 17.52 -30.49
C VAL A 46 -7.13 17.45 -29.48
N ALA A 47 -8.37 17.68 -29.93
CA ALA A 47 -9.55 17.61 -29.09
C ALA A 47 -9.80 16.23 -28.47
N VAL A 48 -9.52 15.15 -29.19
CA VAL A 48 -9.68 13.78 -28.68
C VAL A 48 -8.56 13.45 -27.70
N LEU A 49 -7.33 13.87 -28.01
CA LEU A 49 -6.16 13.66 -27.15
C LEU A 49 -6.30 14.35 -25.79
N GLN A 50 -6.78 15.60 -25.75
CA GLN A 50 -6.98 16.31 -24.48
C GLN A 50 -8.05 15.65 -23.61
N TRP A 51 -9.16 15.21 -24.22
CA TRP A 51 -10.25 14.58 -23.47
C TRP A 51 -9.84 13.22 -22.93
N SER A 52 -9.12 12.42 -23.71
CA SER A 52 -8.60 11.13 -23.22
C SER A 52 -7.58 11.32 -22.11
N LEU A 53 -6.62 12.24 -22.27
CA LEU A 53 -5.62 12.54 -21.24
C LEU A 53 -6.28 13.04 -19.95
N LEU A 54 -7.24 13.97 -20.05
CA LEU A 54 -7.99 14.46 -18.90
C LEU A 54 -8.76 13.33 -18.20
N SER A 55 -9.40 12.45 -18.98
CA SER A 55 -10.12 11.29 -18.44
C SER A 55 -9.19 10.36 -17.68
N TYR A 56 -7.99 10.08 -18.20
CA TYR A 56 -6.98 9.29 -17.49
C TYR A 56 -6.51 9.98 -16.20
N ILE A 57 -6.20 11.27 -16.25
CA ILE A 57 -5.79 12.04 -15.07
C ILE A 57 -6.87 11.96 -13.98
N VAL A 58 -8.13 12.22 -14.34
CA VAL A 58 -9.25 12.18 -13.39
C VAL A 58 -9.42 10.77 -12.82
N PHE A 59 -9.41 9.75 -13.67
CA PHE A 59 -9.59 8.36 -13.26
C PHE A 59 -8.52 7.90 -12.26
N TYR A 60 -7.24 8.10 -12.59
CA TYR A 60 -6.14 7.73 -11.69
C TYR A 60 -6.11 8.59 -10.43
N SER A 61 -6.50 9.86 -10.49
CA SER A 61 -6.61 10.73 -9.31
C SER A 61 -7.68 10.24 -8.35
N VAL A 62 -8.86 9.84 -8.86
CA VAL A 62 -9.95 9.29 -8.04
C VAL A 62 -9.49 8.03 -7.32
N ILE A 63 -8.86 7.09 -8.03
CA ILE A 63 -8.33 5.85 -7.43
C ILE A 63 -7.25 6.16 -6.40
N GLY A 64 -6.33 7.08 -6.72
CA GLY A 64 -5.26 7.49 -5.82
C GLY A 64 -5.80 8.11 -4.52
N VAL A 65 -6.75 9.03 -4.62
CA VAL A 65 -7.40 9.64 -3.44
C VAL A 65 -8.17 8.60 -2.63
N ALA A 66 -8.92 7.71 -3.29
CA ALA A 66 -9.63 6.63 -2.61
C ALA A 66 -8.67 5.71 -1.83
N ALA A 67 -7.53 5.35 -2.43
CA ALA A 67 -6.50 4.56 -1.77
C ALA A 67 -5.90 5.28 -0.55
N LEU A 68 -5.60 6.57 -0.66
CA LEU A 68 -5.10 7.38 0.47
C LEU A 68 -6.12 7.49 1.61
N VAL A 69 -7.40 7.67 1.29
CA VAL A 69 -8.49 7.71 2.28
C VAL A 69 -8.63 6.36 2.97
N PHE A 70 -8.63 5.27 2.20
CA PHE A 70 -8.69 3.91 2.73
C PHE A 70 -7.50 3.62 3.66
N MET A 71 -6.29 3.91 3.19
CA MET A 71 -5.06 3.73 3.96
C MET A 71 -5.09 4.54 5.26
N ARG A 72 -5.53 5.82 5.20
CA ARG A 72 -5.72 6.64 6.41
C ARG A 72 -6.73 6.04 7.38
N GLY A 73 -7.81 5.42 6.88
CA GLY A 73 -8.78 4.70 7.69
C GLY A 73 -8.18 3.48 8.40
N VAL A 74 -7.38 2.69 7.68
CA VAL A 74 -6.67 1.52 8.24
C VAL A 74 -5.65 1.94 9.28
N LEU A 75 -4.80 2.94 8.99
CA LEU A 75 -3.80 3.44 9.94
C LEU A 75 -4.44 3.95 11.24
N ARG A 76 -5.65 4.53 11.19
CA ARG A 76 -6.36 5.04 12.37
C ARG A 76 -6.96 3.95 13.24
N LYS A 77 -7.35 2.80 12.67
CA LYS A 77 -7.91 1.67 13.43
C LYS A 77 -6.86 1.02 14.34
N GLY A 78 -5.58 1.22 14.06
CA GLY A 78 -4.48 0.64 14.83
C GLY A 78 -4.35 -0.87 14.62
N PRO A 79 -3.19 -1.47 14.95
CA PRO A 79 -3.03 -2.92 14.92
C PRO A 79 -3.93 -3.56 15.99
N VAL A 80 -4.78 -4.50 15.58
CA VAL A 80 -5.47 -5.39 16.51
C VAL A 80 -4.42 -6.38 17.00
N PHE A 81 -3.95 -6.19 18.24
CA PHE A 81 -3.16 -7.21 18.92
C PHE A 81 -4.17 -8.25 19.41
N GLU A 82 -4.20 -9.41 18.76
CA GLU A 82 -4.83 -10.58 19.34
C GLU A 82 -4.03 -10.91 20.62
N ASP A 83 -4.67 -10.83 21.79
CA ASP A 83 -4.02 -11.31 23.00
C ASP A 83 -3.67 -12.79 22.81
N PRO A 84 -2.47 -13.24 23.20
CA PRO A 84 -2.13 -14.65 23.13
C PRO A 84 -3.20 -15.46 23.87
N PRO A 85 -3.60 -16.65 23.36
CA PRO A 85 -4.69 -17.42 23.92
C PRO A 85 -4.55 -17.50 25.44
N HIS A 86 -5.50 -16.92 26.18
CA HIS A 86 -5.46 -16.98 27.63
C HIS A 86 -5.46 -18.47 28.00
N PRO A 87 -4.49 -18.96 28.79
CA PRO A 87 -4.51 -20.34 29.24
C PRO A 87 -5.89 -20.59 29.86
N PRO A 88 -6.56 -21.72 29.55
CA PRO A 88 -7.88 -21.99 30.12
C PRO A 88 -7.79 -21.81 31.62
N ALA A 89 -8.68 -20.99 32.18
CA ALA A 89 -8.72 -20.71 33.61
C ALA A 89 -8.60 -22.05 34.33
N ARG A 90 -7.48 -22.26 35.05
CA ARG A 90 -7.28 -23.48 35.81
C ARG A 90 -8.44 -23.48 36.80
N HIS A 91 -9.44 -24.32 36.55
CA HIS A 91 -10.43 -24.67 37.53
C HIS A 91 -9.65 -25.39 38.63
N THR A 92 -9.07 -24.62 39.55
CA THR A 92 -8.63 -25.11 40.85
C THR A 92 -9.90 -25.47 41.60
N GLY A 93 -10.52 -26.57 41.17
CA GLY A 93 -11.49 -27.30 41.94
C GLY A 93 -10.76 -27.85 43.13
N ILE A 94 -10.60 -27.02 44.16
CA ILE A 94 -10.45 -27.48 45.52
C ILE A 94 -11.84 -27.99 45.93
N HIS A 95 -12.32 -29.03 45.23
CA HIS A 95 -13.36 -29.87 45.77
C HIS A 95 -12.64 -30.78 46.74
N SER A 96 -12.60 -30.33 47.99
CA SER A 96 -12.33 -31.16 49.15
C SER A 96 -13.35 -32.31 49.15
N GLN A 97 -12.98 -33.43 48.53
CA GLN A 97 -13.64 -34.71 48.78
C GLN A 97 -13.44 -35.01 50.27
N PRO A 98 -14.49 -35.14 51.10
CA PRO A 98 -14.30 -35.69 52.42
C PRO A 98 -13.89 -37.15 52.23
N VAL A 99 -12.71 -37.50 52.73
CA VAL A 99 -12.26 -38.90 52.83
C VAL A 99 -13.29 -39.64 53.68
N VAL A 100 -14.19 -40.38 53.02
CA VAL A 100 -15.06 -41.33 53.68
C VAL A 100 -14.14 -42.39 54.29
N ALA A 101 -14.02 -42.35 55.62
CA ALA A 101 -13.35 -43.38 56.38
C ALA A 101 -14.09 -44.70 56.15
N GLN A 102 -13.54 -45.53 55.27
CA GLN A 102 -13.99 -46.89 55.04
C GLN A 102 -13.58 -47.73 56.26
N GLY A 103 -14.48 -47.75 57.25
CA GLY A 103 -14.39 -48.63 58.41
C GLY A 103 -14.55 -50.08 58.00
N SER A 104 -13.51 -50.86 58.29
CA SER A 104 -13.52 -52.32 58.36
C SER A 104 -14.59 -52.81 59.33
N HIS A 105 -15.50 -53.67 58.87
CA HIS A 105 -16.00 -54.88 59.55
C HIS A 105 -16.85 -55.69 58.59
#